data_AF-A0A1F3X8T1-F1
#
_entry.id   AF-A0A1F3X8T1-F1
#
_cell.length_a   1.000
_cell.length_b   1.000
_cell.length_c   1.000
_cell.angle_alpha   90.00
_cell.angle_beta   90.00
_cell.angle_gamma   90.00
#
_symmetry.space_group_name_H-M   'P 1'
#
loop_
_entity.id
_entity.type
_entity.pdbx_description
1 polymer ?
#
loop_
_entity_poly.entity_id
_entity_poly.type
_entity_poly.pdbx_seq_one_letter_code
_entity_poly.pdbx_strand_id
1 'polypeptide(L)'
;MATFQDRRSAAASQVRRVVDEVLKIAHSEHATATVSGGSKPHVAITKNVTDFNDAYFRAMLSGIEYATHGHFDHGREAGGHTEWILRGRLIDVTIRGAKGPG
;
A
#
# COMPACT_ATOMS: atom_id res chain seq x y z
N MET A 1 4.95 17.60 30.32
CA MET A 1 5.34 18.09 28.97
C MET A 1 5.98 16.92 28.24
N ALA A 2 5.36 16.39 27.18
CA ALA A 2 6.00 15.36 26.36
C ALA A 2 7.21 15.97 25.65
N THR A 3 8.39 15.39 25.85
CA THR A 3 9.64 15.86 25.25
C THR A 3 9.61 15.66 23.74
N PHE A 4 10.44 16.41 22.99
CA PHE A 4 10.54 16.27 21.53
C PHE A 4 10.84 14.81 21.10
N GLN A 5 11.56 14.08 21.94
CA GLN A 5 11.88 12.67 21.76
C GLN A 5 10.64 11.77 21.87
N ASP A 6 9.73 12.04 22.83
CA ASP A 6 8.47 11.29 22.98
C ASP A 6 7.56 11.43 21.75
N ARG A 7 7.49 12.65 21.18
CA ARG A 7 6.70 12.92 19.97
C ARG A 7 7.26 12.19 18.75
N ARG A 8 8.59 12.12 18.63
CA ARG A 8 9.27 11.41 17.53
C ARG A 8 9.06 9.89 17.63
N SER A 9 9.13 9.33 18.83
CA SER A 9 8.87 7.91 19.09
C SER A 9 7.41 7.53 18.83
N ALA A 10 6.45 8.38 19.23
CA ALA A 10 5.05 8.18 18.94
C ALA A 10 4.75 8.21 17.43
N ALA A 11 5.32 9.17 16.70
CA ALA A 11 5.19 9.27 15.25
C ALA A 11 5.78 8.04 14.53
N ALA A 12 6.97 7.59 14.93
CA ALA A 12 7.59 6.38 14.37
C ALA A 12 6.75 5.12 14.63
N SER A 13 6.17 5.01 15.83
CA SER A 13 5.28 3.90 16.19
C SER A 13 3.99 3.89 15.35
N GLN A 14 3.43 5.08 15.08
CA GLN A 14 2.26 5.21 14.22
C GLN A 14 2.57 4.81 12.77
N VAL A 15 3.69 5.28 12.21
CA VAL A 15 4.12 4.89 10.86
C VAL A 15 4.29 3.38 10.76
N ARG A 16 4.94 2.75 11.74
CA ARG A 16 5.15 1.29 11.77
C ARG A 16 3.83 0.53 11.76
N ARG A 17 2.87 0.92 12.60
CA ARG A 17 1.52 0.30 12.62
C ARG A 17 0.81 0.40 11.28
N VAL A 18 0.88 1.56 10.61
CA VAL A 18 0.25 1.73 9.30
C VAL A 18 0.92 0.84 8.24
N VAL A 19 2.26 0.73 8.25
CA VAL A 19 2.97 -0.19 7.36
C VAL A 19 2.55 -1.64 7.62
N ASP A 20 2.51 -2.06 8.88
CA ASP A 20 2.14 -3.43 9.27
C ASP A 20 0.70 -3.77 8.84
N GLU A 21 -0.26 -2.85 9.00
CA GLU A 21 -1.64 -3.04 8.53
C GLU A 21 -1.71 -3.16 6.99
N VAL A 22 -0.98 -2.32 6.24
CA VAL A 22 -0.92 -2.43 4.78
C VAL A 22 -0.34 -3.77 4.35
N LEU A 23 0.74 -4.24 4.98
CA LEU A 23 1.34 -5.54 4.68
C LEU A 23 0.38 -6.68 4.99
N LYS A 24 -0.34 -6.62 6.11
CA LYS A 24 -1.37 -7.61 6.47
C LYS A 24 -2.50 -7.68 5.43
N ILE A 25 -2.96 -6.54 4.92
CA ILE A 25 -4.00 -6.47 3.88
C ILE A 25 -3.45 -7.00 2.54
N ALA A 26 -2.18 -6.72 2.24
CA ALA A 26 -1.52 -7.18 1.02
C ALA A 26 -1.25 -8.69 1.00
N HIS A 27 -1.30 -9.38 2.14
CA HIS A 27 -1.03 -10.83 2.29
C HIS A 27 -2.16 -11.74 1.74
N SER A 28 -2.70 -11.41 0.56
CA SER A 28 -3.50 -12.34 -0.24
C SER A 28 -2.60 -13.28 -1.04
N GLU A 29 -3.03 -14.52 -1.31
CA GLU A 29 -2.33 -15.42 -2.22
C GLU A 29 -1.96 -14.69 -3.54
N HIS A 30 -0.72 -14.88 -4.00
CA HIS A 30 -0.14 -14.26 -5.21
C HIS A 30 0.18 -12.76 -5.15
N ALA A 31 0.26 -12.16 -3.96
CA ALA A 31 0.81 -10.82 -3.79
C ALA A 31 2.21 -10.85 -3.16
N THR A 32 3.09 -9.99 -3.65
CA THR A 32 4.41 -9.72 -3.04
C THR A 32 4.46 -8.26 -2.65
N ALA A 33 4.98 -7.96 -1.45
CA ALA A 33 5.13 -6.60 -0.95
C ALA A 33 6.57 -6.36 -0.52
N THR A 34 7.11 -5.19 -0.89
CA THR A 34 8.41 -4.72 -0.44
C THR A 34 8.27 -3.34 0.19
N VAL A 35 9.06 -3.07 1.24
CA VAL A 35 9.08 -1.77 1.92
C VAL A 35 10.43 -1.13 1.68
N SER A 36 10.43 0.13 1.29
CA SER A 36 11.62 0.93 1.01
C SER A 36 11.47 2.35 1.57
N GLY A 37 12.57 3.12 1.60
CA GLY A 37 12.56 4.50 2.09
C GLY A 37 12.81 4.65 3.60
N GLY A 38 13.00 5.90 4.02
CA GLY A 38 13.36 6.29 5.39
C GLY A 38 12.20 6.86 6.18
N SER A 39 12.18 8.19 6.37
CA SER A 39 11.20 8.91 7.20
C SER A 39 9.75 8.84 6.68
N LYS A 40 9.56 8.58 5.38
CA LYS A 40 8.28 8.28 4.75
C LYS A 40 8.42 6.97 3.97
N PRO A 41 8.03 5.83 4.56
CA PRO A 41 8.12 4.53 3.90
C PRO A 41 7.32 4.50 2.60
N HIS A 42 7.83 3.75 1.64
CA HIS A 42 7.17 3.40 0.40
C HIS A 42 6.93 1.89 0.37
N VAL A 43 5.67 1.48 0.23
CA VAL A 43 5.26 0.08 0.10
C VAL A 43 4.93 -0.21 -1.36
N ALA A 44 5.69 -1.09 -2.00
CA ALA A 44 5.44 -1.55 -3.35
C ALA A 44 4.84 -2.95 -3.33
N ILE A 45 3.63 -3.11 -3.87
CA ILE A 45 2.87 -4.36 -3.91
C ILE A 45 2.73 -4.79 -5.36
N THR A 46 3.09 -6.04 -5.67
CA THR A 46 2.85 -6.65 -6.99
C THR A 46 1.91 -7.82 -6.80
N LYS A 47 0.79 -7.82 -7.53
CA LYS A 47 -0.23 -8.87 -7.47
C LYS A 47 -0.61 -9.31 -8.88
N ASN A 48 -0.68 -10.63 -9.08
CA ASN A 48 -1.29 -11.20 -10.29
C ASN A 48 -2.81 -11.11 -10.15
N VAL A 49 -3.46 -10.52 -11.15
CA VAL A 49 -4.90 -10.30 -11.16
C VAL A 49 -5.48 -10.82 -12.46
N THR A 50 -6.52 -11.64 -12.36
CA THR A 50 -7.25 -12.15 -13.53
C THR A 50 -8.19 -11.09 -14.09
N ASP A 51 -8.81 -10.32 -13.19
CA ASP A 51 -9.67 -9.17 -13.48
C ASP A 51 -9.38 -8.04 -12.48
N PHE A 52 -9.29 -6.79 -12.95
CA PHE A 52 -9.16 -5.61 -12.08
C PHE A 52 -10.48 -5.26 -11.36
N ASN A 53 -11.59 -5.85 -11.76
CA ASN A 53 -12.87 -5.79 -11.06
C ASN A 53 -13.08 -6.94 -10.07
N ASP A 54 -12.09 -7.83 -9.91
CA ASP A 54 -12.14 -8.88 -8.91
C ASP A 54 -12.41 -8.31 -7.51
N ALA A 55 -13.36 -8.93 -6.79
CA ALA A 55 -13.81 -8.45 -5.50
C ALA A 55 -12.68 -8.45 -4.46
N TYR A 56 -11.76 -9.43 -4.51
CA TYR A 56 -10.63 -9.48 -3.59
C TYR A 56 -9.59 -8.41 -3.91
N PHE A 57 -9.34 -8.14 -5.20
CA PHE A 57 -8.50 -7.02 -5.60
C PHE A 57 -9.08 -5.68 -5.15
N ARG A 58 -10.37 -5.44 -5.38
CA ARG A 58 -11.06 -4.22 -4.92
C ARG A 58 -11.08 -4.09 -3.40
N ALA A 59 -11.32 -5.19 -2.67
CA ALA A 59 -11.24 -5.19 -1.22
C ALA A 59 -9.84 -4.86 -0.70
N MET A 60 -8.79 -5.35 -1.37
CA MET A 60 -7.40 -5.01 -1.04
C MET A 60 -7.13 -3.51 -1.22
N LEU A 61 -7.57 -2.91 -2.34
CA LEU A 61 -7.46 -1.47 -2.57
C LEU A 61 -8.16 -0.68 -1.44
N SER A 62 -9.45 -0.97 -1.19
CA SER A 62 -10.24 -0.26 -0.17
C SER A 62 -9.68 -0.44 1.24
N GLY A 63 -9.15 -1.62 1.57
CA GLY A 63 -8.51 -1.86 2.86
C GLY A 63 -7.27 -0.99 3.05
N ILE A 64 -6.43 -0.86 2.02
CA ILE A 64 -5.22 -0.03 2.10
C ILE A 64 -5.58 1.46 2.17
N GLU A 65 -6.59 1.91 1.43
CA GLU A 65 -7.12 3.28 1.55
C GLU A 65 -7.58 3.58 2.97
N TYR A 66 -8.33 2.66 3.58
CA TYR A 66 -8.77 2.77 4.98
C TYR A 66 -7.60 2.82 5.96
N ALA A 67 -6.62 1.91 5.85
CA ALA A 67 -5.47 1.84 6.75
C ALA A 67 -4.57 3.08 6.68
N THR A 68 -4.49 3.71 5.50
CA THR A 68 -3.63 4.87 5.26
C THR A 68 -4.33 6.21 5.39
N HIS A 69 -5.68 6.20 5.49
CA HIS A 69 -6.53 7.38 5.33
C HIS A 69 -6.22 8.15 4.03
N GLY A 70 -5.94 7.42 2.96
CA GLY A 70 -5.62 7.94 1.64
C GLY A 70 -6.54 7.39 0.57
N HIS A 71 -6.33 7.82 -0.67
CA HIS A 71 -7.02 7.29 -1.84
C HIS A 71 -6.01 6.96 -2.94
N PHE A 72 -6.26 5.87 -3.65
CA PHE A 72 -5.49 5.55 -4.85
C PHE A 72 -5.92 6.45 -6.00
N ASP A 73 -4.92 6.90 -6.75
CA ASP A 73 -5.14 7.40 -8.09
C ASP A 73 -5.72 6.29 -8.98
N HIS A 74 -6.48 6.69 -9.99
CA HIS A 74 -6.99 5.77 -11.01
C HIS A 74 -5.85 4.96 -11.62
N GLY A 75 -6.14 3.69 -11.93
CA GLY A 75 -5.18 2.76 -12.52
C GLY A 75 -4.59 3.31 -13.81
N ARG A 76 -3.26 3.40 -13.88
CA ARG A 76 -2.53 3.83 -15.08
C ARG A 76 -1.83 2.64 -15.70
N GLU A 77 -1.97 2.47 -17.00
CA GLU A 77 -1.27 1.43 -17.73
C GLU A 77 0.21 1.79 -17.91
N ALA A 78 1.10 0.88 -17.55
CA ALA A 78 2.54 1.03 -17.72
C ALA A 78 3.18 -0.36 -17.89
N GLY A 79 4.03 -0.55 -18.91
CA GLY A 79 4.91 -1.73 -18.97
C GLY A 79 4.23 -3.11 -18.94
N GLY A 80 2.97 -3.23 -19.38
CA GLY A 80 2.22 -4.50 -19.35
C GLY A 80 1.47 -4.77 -18.03
N HIS A 81 1.44 -3.80 -17.11
CA HIS A 81 0.69 -3.84 -15.87
C HIS A 81 -0.14 -2.57 -15.69
N THR A 82 -1.09 -2.62 -14.76
CA THR A 82 -1.81 -1.43 -14.29
C THR A 82 -1.28 -1.04 -12.91
N GLU A 83 -0.97 0.25 -12.72
CA GLU A 83 -0.46 0.81 -11.47
C GLU A 83 -1.50 1.67 -10.77
N TRP A 84 -1.67 1.45 -9.47
CA TRP A 84 -2.40 2.35 -8.56
C TRP A 84 -1.42 2.97 -7.59
N ILE A 85 -1.50 4.29 -7.43
CA ILE A 85 -0.56 5.05 -6.61
C ILE A 85 -1.34 5.79 -5.54
N LEU A 86 -0.98 5.59 -4.27
CA LEU A 86 -1.50 6.33 -3.13
C LEU A 86 -0.36 7.15 -2.52
N ARG A 87 -0.52 8.47 -2.50
CA ARG A 87 0.43 9.41 -1.91
C ARG A 87 -0.08 9.89 -0.55
N GLY A 88 0.21 9.10 0.48
CA GLY A 88 -0.26 9.39 1.84
C GLY A 88 0.63 10.38 2.58
N ARG A 89 0.14 10.88 3.71
CA ARG A 89 0.95 11.73 4.61
C ARG A 89 2.04 10.94 5.33
N LEU A 90 1.75 9.69 5.70
CA LEU A 90 2.62 8.84 6.51
C LEU A 90 3.43 7.84 5.67
N ILE A 91 2.82 7.27 4.64
CA ILE A 91 3.45 6.32 3.72
C ILE A 91 2.98 6.56 2.29
N ASP A 92 3.77 6.12 1.32
CA ASP A 92 3.34 5.99 -0.07
C ASP A 92 3.10 4.51 -0.40
N VAL A 93 2.11 4.21 -1.22
CA VAL A 93 1.84 2.85 -1.68
C VAL A 93 1.73 2.82 -3.20
N THR A 94 2.42 1.88 -3.83
CA THR A 94 2.22 1.56 -5.25
C THR A 94 1.76 0.11 -5.37
N ILE A 95 0.69 -0.12 -6.12
CA ILE A 95 0.16 -1.46 -6.41
C ILE A 95 0.29 -1.69 -7.91
N ARG A 96 0.92 -2.80 -8.29
CA ARG A 96 1.01 -3.27 -9.68
C ARG A 96 0.15 -4.50 -9.85
N GLY A 97 -0.88 -4.37 -10.68
CA GLY A 97 -1.69 -5.48 -11.15
C GLY A 97 -1.17 -5.98 -12.50
N ALA A 98 -0.60 -7.17 -12.54
CA ALA A 98 -0.25 -7.84 -13.78
C ALA A 98 -1.40 -8.75 -14.20
N LYS A 99 -1.98 -8.51 -15.39
CA LYS A 99 -2.99 -9.40 -15.94
C LYS A 99 -2.31 -10.64 -16.50
N GLY A 100 -2.43 -11.77 -15.81
CA GLY A 100 -1.95 -13.06 -16.32
C GLY A 100 -2.80 -13.55 -17.51
N PRO A 101 -2.32 -14.52 -18.31
CA PRO A 101 -3.20 -15.25 -19.22
C PRO A 101 -4.22 -16.00 -18.35
N GLY A 102 -5.50 -15.68 -18.53
CA GLY A 102 -6.62 -16.39 -17.90
C GLY A 102 -6.76 -17.81 -18.42
#